data_AF-A0A496VVW8-F1
#
_entry.id   AF-A0A496VVW8-F1
#
_cell.length_a   1.000
_cell.length_b   1.000
_cell.length_c   1.000
_cell.angle_alpha   90.00
_cell.angle_beta   90.00
_cell.angle_gamma   90.00
#
_symmetry.space_group_name_H-M   'P 1'
#
loop_
_entity.id
_entity.type
_entity.pdbx_description
1 polymer ?
#
loop_
_entity_poly.entity_id
_entity_poly.type
_entity_poly.pdbx_seq_one_letter_code
_entity_poly.pdbx_strand_id
1 'polypeptide(L)'
;VNELLKQELNLTEPEKETGVTNFYFAYHGLNDRDLQIQLAKLYEQACPELLYTAPLVQRINERSIVTSFNGLNGLFQDNNDNKHESRKIKIGFVSKFFKNHTIGKVMCGLIANLSREKFEVHVFFQPQKTDEIALFIQQNADHFETLPLVLDKARQHIAEKHLDILCYPDIGMDSFSRFHA
;
A
#
# COMPACT_ATOMS: atom_id res chain seq x y z
N VAL A 1 18.91 -16.89 -6.44
CA VAL A 1 18.84 -15.40 -6.48
C VAL A 1 20.18 -14.81 -6.94
N ASN A 2 21.31 -15.14 -6.30
CA ASN A 2 22.63 -14.62 -6.70
C ASN A 2 22.99 -14.79 -8.18
N GLU A 3 22.64 -15.91 -8.82
CA GLU A 3 22.87 -16.07 -10.27
C GLU A 3 21.94 -15.20 -11.13
N LEU A 4 20.71 -14.94 -10.68
CA LEU A 4 19.76 -14.07 -11.39
C LEU A 4 20.17 -12.60 -11.28
N LEU A 5 20.74 -12.18 -10.14
CA LEU A 5 21.28 -10.83 -9.94
C LEU A 5 22.45 -10.49 -10.88
N LYS A 6 23.04 -11.49 -11.54
CA LYS A 6 24.10 -11.28 -12.54
C LYS A 6 23.54 -11.16 -13.97
N GLN A 7 22.25 -11.37 -14.16
CA GLN A 7 21.60 -11.33 -15.46
C GLN A 7 20.91 -9.97 -15.67
N GLU A 8 20.88 -9.49 -16.90
CA GLU A 8 20.00 -8.38 -17.28
C GLU A 8 18.58 -8.94 -17.48
N LEU A 9 17.75 -8.76 -16.46
CA LEU A 9 16.32 -9.09 -16.50
C LEU A 9 15.52 -7.81 -16.69
N ASN A 10 14.41 -7.89 -17.41
CA ASN A 10 13.47 -6.78 -17.55
C ASN A 10 12.04 -7.32 -17.45
N LEU A 11 11.37 -7.04 -16.33
CA LEU A 11 10.00 -7.43 -16.06
C LEU A 11 9.08 -6.25 -16.39
N THR A 12 8.12 -6.49 -17.27
CA THR A 12 7.15 -5.49 -17.74
C THR A 12 5.78 -5.67 -17.10
N GLU A 13 5.40 -6.92 -16.78
CA GLU A 13 4.19 -7.29 -16.06
C GLU A 13 4.58 -8.21 -14.90
N PRO A 14 5.24 -7.69 -13.85
CA PRO A 14 5.83 -8.51 -12.79
C PRO A 14 4.79 -9.41 -12.11
N GLU A 15 3.53 -9.00 -12.03
CA GLU A 15 2.44 -9.80 -11.47
C GLU A 15 2.13 -11.08 -12.27
N LYS A 16 2.42 -11.09 -13.58
CA LYS A 16 2.28 -12.26 -14.46
C LYS A 16 3.58 -13.03 -14.63
N GLU A 17 4.71 -12.32 -14.68
CA GLU A 17 6.01 -12.89 -15.04
C GLU A 17 6.68 -13.63 -13.87
N THR A 18 6.42 -13.25 -12.61
CA THR A 18 7.10 -13.88 -11.46
C THR A 18 6.43 -15.19 -11.02
N GLY A 19 5.19 -15.44 -11.46
CA GLY A 19 4.43 -16.68 -11.24
C GLY A 19 3.97 -16.95 -9.80
N VAL A 20 4.90 -16.93 -8.85
CA VAL A 20 4.66 -17.16 -7.42
C VAL A 20 5.29 -16.04 -6.59
N THR A 21 4.68 -15.74 -5.45
CA THR A 21 5.22 -14.77 -4.50
C THR A 21 6.21 -15.43 -3.53
N ASN A 22 6.99 -14.61 -2.83
CA ASN A 22 7.90 -15.07 -1.78
C ASN A 22 7.18 -15.54 -0.50
N PHE A 23 5.85 -15.70 -0.52
CA PHE A 23 5.04 -16.05 0.66
C PHE A 23 5.47 -17.38 1.28
N TYR A 24 5.83 -18.35 0.44
CA TYR A 24 6.14 -19.69 0.92
C TYR A 24 7.52 -19.81 1.58
N PHE A 25 8.38 -18.79 1.53
CA PHE A 25 9.65 -18.85 2.26
C PHE A 25 9.42 -18.94 3.76
N ALA A 26 8.35 -18.39 4.31
CA ALA A 26 8.04 -18.55 5.74
C ALA A 26 7.86 -20.03 6.17
N TYR A 27 7.62 -20.96 5.24
CA TYR A 27 7.32 -22.37 5.55
C TYR A 27 8.54 -23.28 5.54
N HIS A 28 9.71 -22.81 5.10
CA HIS A 28 10.91 -23.66 5.02
C HIS A 28 11.65 -23.85 6.35
N GLY A 29 11.20 -23.19 7.43
CA GLY A 29 11.79 -23.32 8.77
C GLY A 29 13.16 -22.63 8.95
N LEU A 30 13.58 -21.79 8.00
CA LEU A 30 14.82 -21.01 8.07
C LEU A 30 14.50 -19.51 8.16
N ASN A 31 15.51 -18.70 8.49
CA ASN A 31 15.39 -17.25 8.39
C ASN A 31 15.45 -16.82 6.93
N ASP A 32 14.40 -16.20 6.42
CA ASP A 32 14.29 -15.76 5.03
C ASP A 32 14.65 -14.28 4.82
N ARG A 33 15.00 -13.52 5.87
CA ARG A 33 15.27 -12.07 5.78
C ARG A 33 16.28 -11.73 4.68
N ASP A 34 17.43 -12.41 4.68
CA ASP A 34 18.49 -12.09 3.71
C ASP A 34 18.09 -12.48 2.29
N LEU A 35 17.26 -13.51 2.13
CA LEU A 35 16.68 -13.90 0.86
C LEU A 35 15.67 -12.86 0.36
N GLN A 36 14.80 -12.35 1.25
CA GLN A 36 13.86 -11.28 0.92
C GLN A 36 14.61 -10.00 0.51
N ILE A 37 15.71 -9.64 1.18
CA ILE A 37 16.56 -8.50 0.78
C ILE A 37 17.17 -8.71 -0.60
N GLN A 38 17.69 -9.90 -0.90
CA GLN A 38 18.25 -10.20 -2.22
C GLN A 38 17.18 -10.15 -3.32
N LEU A 39 15.96 -10.60 -3.02
CA LEU A 39 14.84 -10.54 -3.96
C LEU A 39 14.35 -9.11 -4.18
N ALA A 40 14.32 -8.28 -3.13
CA ALA A 40 14.03 -6.85 -3.29
C ALA A 40 15.02 -6.22 -4.29
N LYS A 41 16.33 -6.43 -4.10
CA LYS A 41 17.36 -5.94 -5.04
C LYS A 41 17.17 -6.47 -6.47
N LEU A 42 16.78 -7.73 -6.60
CA LEU A 42 16.52 -8.32 -7.92
C LEU A 42 15.35 -7.61 -8.60
N TYR A 43 14.27 -7.34 -7.86
CA TYR A 43 13.11 -6.61 -8.39
C TYR A 43 13.42 -5.15 -8.72
N GLU A 44 14.24 -4.47 -7.92
CA GLU A 44 14.69 -3.11 -8.21
C GLU A 44 15.48 -3.03 -9.52
N GLN A 45 16.33 -4.03 -9.79
CA GLN A 45 17.09 -4.13 -11.04
C GLN A 45 16.21 -4.51 -12.22
N ALA A 46 15.36 -5.52 -12.04
CA ALA A 46 14.58 -6.11 -13.12
C ALA A 46 13.32 -5.31 -13.46
N CYS A 47 12.78 -4.52 -12.53
CA CYS A 47 11.56 -3.74 -12.73
C CYS A 47 11.68 -2.38 -12.01
N PRO A 48 12.44 -1.42 -12.58
CA PRO A 48 12.65 -0.11 -11.95
C PRO A 48 11.36 0.67 -11.68
N GLU A 49 10.29 0.38 -12.44
CA GLU A 49 8.96 0.96 -12.21
C GLU A 49 8.41 0.65 -10.81
N LEU A 50 8.86 -0.43 -10.15
CA LEU A 50 8.48 -0.72 -8.77
C LEU A 50 8.99 0.32 -7.77
N LEU A 51 10.04 1.08 -8.11
CA LEU A 51 10.57 2.19 -7.30
C LEU A 51 9.74 3.48 -7.41
N TYR A 52 8.58 3.42 -8.06
CA TYR A 52 7.64 4.53 -8.13
C TYR A 52 7.36 5.12 -6.75
N THR A 53 7.45 6.44 -6.65
CA THR A 53 7.01 7.20 -5.47
C THR A 53 5.92 8.17 -5.90
N ALA A 54 4.77 8.15 -5.23
CA ALA A 54 3.68 9.04 -5.54
C ALA A 54 4.11 10.53 -5.43
N PRO A 55 3.66 11.44 -6.32
CA PRO A 55 4.07 12.84 -6.31
C PRO A 55 3.83 13.56 -4.98
N LEU A 56 2.79 13.18 -4.23
CA LEU A 56 2.54 13.73 -2.90
C LEU A 56 3.66 13.37 -1.90
N VAL A 57 4.10 12.12 -1.92
CA VAL A 57 5.17 11.62 -1.04
C VAL A 57 6.51 12.28 -1.40
N GLN A 58 6.81 12.41 -2.70
CA GLN A 58 7.99 13.14 -3.16
C GLN A 58 8.01 14.57 -2.62
N ARG A 59 6.89 15.30 -2.75
CA ARG A 59 6.77 16.67 -2.23
C ARG A 59 6.93 16.76 -0.71
N ILE A 60 6.42 15.78 0.05
CA ILE A 60 6.60 15.74 1.52
C ILE A 60 8.08 15.51 1.87
N ASN A 61 8.75 14.59 1.17
CA ASN A 61 10.17 14.32 1.39
C ASN A 61 11.03 15.55 1.08
N GLU A 62 10.79 16.22 -0.05
CA GLU A 62 11.49 17.45 -0.43
C GLU A 62 11.30 18.57 0.59
N ARG A 63 10.05 18.78 1.05
CA ARG A 63 9.75 19.79 2.09
C ARG A 63 10.47 19.48 3.40
N SER A 64 10.50 18.21 3.82
CA SER A 64 11.16 17.76 5.05
C SER A 64 12.68 17.97 5.02
N ILE A 65 13.29 17.84 3.84
CA ILE A 65 14.72 18.13 3.63
C ILE A 65 14.99 19.64 3.73
N VAL A 66 14.12 20.49 3.16
CA VAL A 66 14.26 21.94 3.24
C VAL A 66 14.06 22.49 4.66
N THR A 67 13.13 21.93 5.45
CA THR A 67 12.97 22.28 6.88
C THR A 67 14.14 21.80 7.75
N SER A 68 14.82 20.71 7.36
CA SER A 68 15.99 20.21 8.08
C SER A 68 17.25 21.08 7.87
N PHE A 69 17.32 21.83 6.77
CA PHE A 69 18.42 22.78 6.50
C PHE A 69 18.20 24.16 7.16
N ASN A 70 16.95 24.55 7.44
CA ASN A 70 16.62 25.82 8.10
C ASN A 70 16.09 25.59 9.53
N GLY A 71 16.92 25.03 10.42
CA GLY A 71 16.73 25.12 11.87
C GLY A 71 15.57 24.29 12.47
N LEU A 72 15.93 23.43 13.41
CA LEU A 72 15.11 22.45 14.15
C LEU A 72 13.94 22.99 15.01
N ASN A 73 13.37 24.17 14.74
CA ASN A 73 12.34 24.78 15.59
C ASN A 73 10.94 24.93 14.96
N GLY A 74 10.69 24.39 13.76
CA GLY A 74 9.46 24.70 13.03
C GLY A 74 8.34 23.65 12.98
N LEU A 75 8.60 22.37 13.28
CA LEU A 75 7.64 21.31 12.92
C LEU A 75 6.51 21.09 13.94
N PHE A 76 6.58 21.66 15.15
CA PHE A 76 5.54 21.51 16.19
C PHE A 76 5.33 22.75 17.07
N GLN A 77 5.62 23.96 16.57
CA GLN A 77 5.29 25.18 17.31
C GLN A 77 4.15 25.92 16.61
N ASP A 78 2.95 25.34 16.71
CA ASP A 78 1.70 26.05 16.46
C ASP A 78 1.42 26.95 17.67
N ASN A 79 2.02 28.15 17.68
CA ASN A 79 1.54 29.25 18.50
C ASN A 79 0.35 29.89 17.76
N ASN A 80 -0.80 29.23 17.77
CA ASN A 80 -2.05 29.85 17.38
C ASN A 80 -3.23 29.15 18.06
N ASP A 81 -3.83 29.83 19.04
CA ASP A 81 -5.12 29.51 19.68
C ASP A 81 -6.31 29.68 18.70
N ASN A 82 -6.13 29.30 17.43
CA ASN A 82 -7.20 29.20 16.47
C ASN A 82 -7.58 27.72 16.36
N LYS A 83 -8.81 27.44 16.80
CA LYS A 83 -9.52 26.16 16.71
C LYS A 83 -9.57 25.69 15.25
N HIS A 84 -8.46 25.15 14.73
CA HIS A 84 -8.43 24.42 13.48
C HIS A 84 -9.29 23.18 13.71
N GLU A 85 -10.49 23.15 13.11
CA GLU A 85 -11.20 21.88 12.94
C GLU A 85 -10.23 20.92 12.28
N SER A 86 -9.73 19.98 13.07
CA SER A 86 -8.82 18.93 12.63
C SER A 86 -9.50 18.19 11.50
N ARG A 87 -9.02 18.36 10.26
CA ARG A 87 -9.49 17.59 9.12
C ARG A 87 -9.40 16.09 9.44
N LYS A 88 -10.33 15.30 8.90
CA LYS A 88 -10.25 13.84 9.02
C LYS A 88 -8.98 13.31 8.36
N ILE A 89 -8.41 12.27 8.96
CA ILE A 89 -7.28 11.50 8.42
C ILE A 89 -7.83 10.55 7.36
N LYS A 90 -7.32 10.63 6.14
CA LYS A 90 -7.68 9.74 5.04
C LYS A 90 -6.85 8.46 5.12
N ILE A 91 -7.50 7.34 5.39
CA ILE A 91 -6.85 6.03 5.47
C ILE A 91 -7.37 5.12 4.35
N GLY A 92 -6.44 4.53 3.58
CA GLY A 92 -6.73 3.54 2.56
C GLY A 92 -6.35 2.13 3.00
N PHE A 93 -7.19 1.15 2.68
CA PHE A 93 -6.88 -0.28 2.83
C PHE A 93 -6.86 -0.94 1.45
N VAL A 94 -5.78 -1.65 1.11
CA VAL A 94 -5.61 -2.28 -0.22
C VAL A 94 -5.48 -3.79 -0.06
N SER A 95 -6.37 -4.56 -0.67
CA SER A 95 -6.25 -6.02 -0.68
C SER A 95 -7.18 -6.65 -1.72
N LYS A 96 -6.75 -7.74 -2.34
CA LYS A 96 -7.67 -8.62 -3.09
C LYS A 96 -8.50 -9.54 -2.20
N PHE A 97 -8.29 -9.52 -0.88
CA PHE A 97 -8.87 -10.47 0.05
C PHE A 97 -9.96 -9.88 0.95
N PHE A 98 -10.48 -8.69 0.63
CA PHE A 98 -11.69 -8.12 1.24
C PHE A 98 -12.97 -8.86 0.79
N LYS A 99 -13.02 -10.15 1.11
CA LYS A 99 -14.06 -11.13 0.80
C LYS A 99 -14.06 -12.22 1.88
N ASN A 100 -14.74 -13.34 1.68
CA ASN A 100 -14.71 -14.53 2.54
C ASN A 100 -13.32 -15.19 2.55
N HIS A 101 -12.41 -14.52 3.24
CA HIS A 101 -11.00 -14.83 3.43
C HIS A 101 -10.59 -14.29 4.81
N THR A 102 -9.49 -14.80 5.37
CA THR A 102 -8.99 -14.37 6.69
C THR A 102 -8.81 -12.86 6.78
N ILE A 103 -8.22 -12.23 5.76
CA ILE A 103 -8.04 -10.77 5.69
C ILE A 103 -9.39 -10.04 5.74
N GLY A 104 -10.36 -10.42 4.91
CA GLY A 104 -11.69 -9.80 4.94
C GLY A 104 -12.38 -9.95 6.30
N LYS A 105 -12.30 -11.13 6.92
CA LYS A 105 -12.90 -11.41 8.25
C LYS A 105 -12.26 -10.60 9.37
N VAL A 106 -10.94 -10.45 9.36
CA VAL A 106 -10.21 -9.71 10.41
C VAL A 106 -10.36 -8.21 10.21
N MET A 107 -10.38 -7.74 8.96
CA MET A 107 -10.38 -6.31 8.66
C MET A 107 -11.78 -5.69 8.60
N CYS A 108 -12.84 -6.44 8.31
CA CYS A 108 -14.19 -5.88 8.14
C CYS A 108 -14.68 -5.14 9.38
N GLY A 109 -14.41 -5.67 10.58
CA GLY A 109 -14.74 -5.02 11.85
C GLY A 109 -13.98 -3.71 12.06
N LEU A 110 -12.68 -3.69 11.75
CA LEU A 110 -11.87 -2.48 11.85
C LEU A 110 -12.36 -1.41 10.87
N ILE A 111 -12.51 -1.76 9.60
CA ILE A 111 -12.98 -0.85 8.55
C ILE A 111 -14.34 -0.24 8.94
N ALA A 112 -15.29 -1.07 9.40
CA ALA A 112 -16.62 -0.60 9.76
C ALA A 112 -16.65 0.31 10.99
N ASN A 113 -15.78 0.08 11.98
CA ASN A 113 -15.88 0.75 13.29
C ASN A 113 -14.83 1.85 13.53
N LEU A 114 -13.92 2.13 12.58
CA LEU A 114 -13.04 3.28 12.69
C LEU A 114 -13.86 4.58 12.89
N SER A 115 -13.46 5.41 13.86
CA SER A 115 -14.21 6.63 14.18
C SER A 115 -14.31 7.56 12.96
N ARG A 116 -15.51 7.73 12.41
CA ARG A 116 -15.78 8.63 11.28
C ARG A 116 -15.70 10.11 11.63
N GLU A 117 -15.53 10.44 12.91
CA GLU A 117 -15.18 11.80 13.35
C GLU A 117 -13.70 12.11 13.07
N LYS A 118 -12.84 11.07 13.13
CA LYS A 118 -11.38 11.20 12.98
C LYS A 118 -10.87 10.74 11.62
N PHE A 119 -11.54 9.77 11.00
CA PHE A 119 -11.07 9.09 9.79
C PHE A 119 -12.08 9.17 8.65
N GLU A 120 -11.55 9.29 7.44
CA GLU A 120 -12.23 9.04 6.17
C GLU A 120 -11.63 7.75 5.59
N VAL A 121 -12.45 6.72 5.42
CA VAL A 121 -12.01 5.34 5.16
C VAL A 121 -12.23 4.97 3.70
N HIS A 122 -11.12 4.74 3.00
CA HIS A 122 -11.04 4.25 1.63
C HIS A 122 -10.69 2.77 1.62
N VAL A 123 -11.38 1.99 0.80
CA VAL A 123 -11.09 0.58 0.56
C VAL A 123 -10.87 0.38 -0.93
N PHE A 124 -9.71 -0.17 -1.28
CA PHE A 124 -9.33 -0.51 -2.63
C PHE A 124 -9.32 -2.02 -2.80
N PHE A 125 -10.16 -2.51 -3.70
CA PHE A 125 -10.41 -3.92 -3.90
C PHE A 125 -10.05 -4.33 -5.33
N GLN A 126 -9.45 -5.50 -5.50
CA GLN A 126 -9.22 -6.03 -6.84
C GLN A 126 -10.57 -6.45 -7.48
N PRO A 127 -10.83 -6.14 -8.77
CA PRO A 127 -12.06 -6.53 -9.45
C PRO A 127 -12.28 -8.05 -9.41
N GLN A 128 -13.34 -8.48 -8.73
CA GLN A 128 -13.78 -9.86 -8.65
C GLN A 128 -15.21 -9.95 -8.12
N LYS A 129 -15.79 -11.15 -8.11
CA LYS A 129 -17.11 -11.40 -7.54
C LYS A 129 -17.15 -11.01 -6.05
N THR A 130 -18.10 -10.17 -5.68
CA THR A 130 -18.36 -9.76 -4.30
C THR A 130 -19.20 -10.82 -3.58
N ASP A 131 -18.80 -11.15 -2.35
CA ASP A 131 -19.59 -11.96 -1.42
C ASP A 131 -20.10 -11.11 -0.25
N GLU A 132 -20.71 -11.74 0.75
CA GLU A 132 -21.28 -11.08 1.92
C GLU A 132 -20.28 -10.21 2.68
N ILE A 133 -19.00 -10.60 2.76
CA ILE A 133 -17.98 -9.82 3.46
C ILE A 133 -17.59 -8.61 2.62
N ALA A 134 -17.39 -8.79 1.30
CA ALA A 134 -17.12 -7.68 0.41
C ALA A 134 -18.25 -6.64 0.43
N LEU A 135 -19.50 -7.10 0.41
CA LEU A 135 -20.69 -6.25 0.49
C LEU A 135 -20.77 -5.52 1.84
N PHE A 136 -20.51 -6.21 2.95
CA PHE A 136 -20.46 -5.58 4.27
C PHE A 136 -19.39 -4.49 4.33
N ILE A 137 -18.19 -4.75 3.82
CA ILE A 137 -17.10 -3.76 3.76
C ILE A 137 -17.52 -2.57 2.88
N GLN A 138 -18.08 -2.83 1.71
CA GLN A 138 -18.56 -1.79 0.79
C GLN A 138 -19.63 -0.89 1.43
N GLN A 139 -20.55 -1.46 2.22
CA GLN A 139 -21.61 -0.71 2.89
C GLN A 139 -21.11 0.14 4.07
N ASN A 140 -19.96 -0.20 4.64
CA ASN A 140 -19.46 0.45 5.85
C ASN A 140 -18.21 1.33 5.61
N ALA A 141 -17.55 1.25 4.46
CA ALA A 141 -16.49 2.18 4.07
C ALA A 141 -17.09 3.51 3.55
N ASP A 142 -16.36 4.63 3.71
CA ASP A 142 -16.79 5.89 3.09
C ASP A 142 -16.60 5.84 1.56
N HIS A 143 -15.53 5.16 1.12
CA HIS A 143 -15.24 4.91 -0.29
C HIS A 143 -14.83 3.45 -0.49
N PHE A 144 -15.46 2.77 -1.45
CA PHE A 144 -15.10 1.41 -1.87
C PHE A 144 -14.89 1.41 -3.38
N GLU A 145 -13.65 1.21 -3.81
CA GLU A 145 -13.23 1.38 -5.19
C GLU A 145 -12.55 0.13 -5.72
N THR A 146 -12.88 -0.26 -6.96
CA THR A 146 -12.19 -1.34 -7.63
C THR A 146 -10.97 -0.82 -8.37
N LEU A 147 -9.83 -1.46 -8.16
CA LEU A 147 -8.57 -1.04 -8.78
C LEU A 147 -8.42 -1.57 -10.21
N PRO A 148 -7.89 -0.78 -11.15
CA PRO A 148 -7.42 -1.29 -12.43
C PRO A 148 -6.43 -2.45 -12.23
N LEU A 149 -6.47 -3.44 -13.12
CA LEU A 149 -5.49 -4.55 -13.11
C LEU A 149 -4.11 -4.13 -13.65
N VAL A 150 -4.01 -2.93 -14.22
CA VAL A 150 -2.75 -2.36 -14.72
C VAL A 150 -2.09 -1.59 -13.59
N LEU A 151 -0.87 -1.98 -13.22
CA LEU A 151 -0.14 -1.50 -12.04
C LEU A 151 -0.10 0.04 -11.95
N ASP A 152 0.40 0.71 -12.99
CA ASP A 152 0.54 2.16 -13.02
C ASP A 152 -0.80 2.89 -12.86
N LYS A 153 -1.85 2.37 -13.50
CA LYS A 153 -3.19 2.97 -13.41
C LYS A 153 -3.76 2.83 -12.00
N ALA A 154 -3.51 1.72 -11.33
CA ALA A 154 -3.94 1.54 -9.95
C ALA A 154 -3.16 2.43 -8.99
N ARG A 155 -1.85 2.57 -9.17
CA ARG A 155 -1.01 3.49 -8.37
C ARG A 155 -1.46 4.93 -8.53
N GLN A 156 -1.71 5.38 -9.77
CA GLN A 156 -2.26 6.71 -10.05
C GLN A 156 -3.63 6.90 -9.37
N HIS A 157 -4.52 5.92 -9.50
CA HIS A 157 -5.85 5.98 -8.90
C HIS A 157 -5.79 6.11 -7.36
N ILE A 158 -4.89 5.39 -6.68
CA ILE A 158 -4.68 5.52 -5.24
C ILE A 158 -4.07 6.89 -4.90
N ALA A 159 -3.06 7.34 -5.66
CA ALA A 159 -2.37 8.60 -5.43
C ALA A 159 -3.29 9.82 -5.54
N GLU A 160 -4.28 9.77 -6.44
CA GLU A 160 -5.31 10.80 -6.62
C GLU A 160 -6.23 10.97 -5.41
N LYS A 161 -6.29 9.99 -4.50
CA LYS A 161 -7.09 10.10 -3.27
C LYS A 161 -6.42 10.93 -2.17
N HIS A 162 -5.13 11.25 -2.34
CA HIS A 162 -4.36 12.03 -1.39
C HIS A 162 -4.50 11.52 0.05
N LEU A 163 -4.32 10.21 0.20
CA LEU A 163 -4.40 9.53 1.49
C LEU A 163 -3.28 9.98 2.40
N ASP A 164 -3.57 10.05 3.69
CA ASP A 164 -2.57 10.26 4.74
C ASP A 164 -1.89 8.94 5.13
N ILE A 165 -2.64 7.84 5.07
CA ILE A 165 -2.18 6.49 5.45
C ILE A 165 -2.66 5.50 4.39
N LEU A 166 -1.78 4.60 3.97
CA LEU A 166 -2.10 3.46 3.11
C LEU A 166 -1.68 2.16 3.81
N CYS A 167 -2.62 1.24 3.98
CA CYS A 167 -2.46 0.01 4.74
C CYS A 167 -2.61 -1.21 3.82
N TYR A 168 -1.61 -2.11 3.87
CA TYR A 168 -1.60 -3.39 3.20
C TYR A 168 -1.74 -4.49 4.26
N PRO A 169 -2.97 -4.98 4.54
CA PRO A 169 -3.21 -6.00 5.57
C PRO A 169 -2.66 -7.38 5.17
N ASP A 170 -2.28 -7.56 3.91
CA ASP A 170 -1.51 -8.68 3.42
C ASP A 170 -0.39 -8.18 2.50
N ILE A 171 0.81 -8.72 2.71
CA ILE A 171 1.94 -8.54 1.81
C ILE A 171 2.41 -9.92 1.38
N GLY A 172 2.49 -10.13 0.08
CA GLY A 172 3.05 -11.35 -0.48
C GLY A 172 2.09 -12.53 -0.59
N MET A 173 0.90 -12.55 0.00
CA MET A 173 -0.08 -13.62 -0.27
C MET A 173 -0.50 -13.71 -1.74
N ASP A 174 -0.24 -12.65 -2.48
CA ASP A 174 -0.59 -12.50 -3.88
C ASP A 174 0.27 -11.43 -4.56
N SER A 175 0.40 -11.54 -5.88
CA SER A 175 1.20 -10.62 -6.70
C SER A 175 0.57 -9.23 -6.78
N PHE A 176 -0.76 -9.12 -6.82
CA PHE A 176 -1.46 -7.84 -6.86
C PHE A 176 -1.18 -7.00 -5.61
N SER A 177 -1.44 -7.51 -4.40
CA SER A 177 -1.14 -6.77 -3.16
C SER A 177 0.35 -6.43 -3.03
N ARG A 178 1.24 -7.29 -3.57
CA ARG A 178 2.71 -7.13 -3.47
C ARG A 178 3.24 -5.98 -4.33
N PHE A 179 2.84 -5.89 -5.59
CA PHE A 179 3.42 -4.89 -6.51
C PHE A 179 2.74 -3.52 -6.41
N HIS A 180 1.54 -3.47 -5.85
CA HIS A 180 0.81 -2.22 -5.59
C HIS A 180 1.17 -1.56 -4.26
N ALA A 181 2.02 -2.18 -3.42
CA ALA A 181 2.68 -1.57 -2.27
C ALA A 181 3.82 -0.64 -2.68
#